data_AF-G0ZJD0-F1
#
_entry.id   AF-G0ZJD0-F1
#
_cell.length_a   1.000
_cell.length_b   1.000
_cell.length_c   1.000
_cell.angle_alpha   90.00
_cell.angle_beta   90.00
_cell.angle_gamma   90.00
#
_symmetry.space_group_name_H-M   'P 1'
#
loop_
_entity.id
_entity.type
_entity.pdbx_description
1 polymer ?
#
loop_
_entity_poly.entity_id
_entity_poly.type
_entity_poly.pdbx_seq_one_letter_code
_entity_poly.pdbx_strand_id
1 'polypeptide(L)' 'TRGEWSDKSVQHDIQFFPFKVIKKNDKPHIQVSTSQGDKIFAAEEISAMVLGKMKEVAEAYLGKTVTHAVVTV' A
#
# COMPACT_ATOMS: atom_id res chain seq x y z
N THR A 1 -4.84 17.86 -5.69
CA THR A 1 -3.76 17.06 -6.31
C THR A 1 -4.25 15.62 -6.35
N ARG A 2 -4.14 14.89 -7.47
CA ARG A 2 -4.80 13.58 -7.66
C ARG A 2 -4.35 12.58 -6.58
N GLY A 3 -5.27 12.00 -5.80
CA GLY A 3 -4.95 11.07 -4.69
C GLY A 3 -5.23 11.56 -3.26
N GLU A 4 -5.88 12.72 -3.09
CA GLU A 4 -6.37 13.18 -1.78
C GLU A 4 -7.63 12.41 -1.33
N TRP A 5 -7.88 12.33 -0.02
CA TRP A 5 -9.08 11.67 0.51
C TRP A 5 -10.39 12.23 -0.07
N SER A 6 -10.41 13.52 -0.40
CA SER A 6 -11.55 14.23 -0.97
C SER A 6 -11.84 13.89 -2.44
N ASP A 7 -10.98 13.12 -3.10
CA ASP A 7 -11.15 12.75 -4.50
C ASP A 7 -12.34 11.80 -4.67
N LYS A 8 -13.23 12.11 -5.61
CA LYS A 8 -14.45 11.33 -5.86
C LYS A 8 -14.14 9.91 -6.29
N SER A 9 -13.04 9.72 -7.02
CA SER A 9 -12.58 8.38 -7.41
C SER A 9 -12.18 7.55 -6.19
N VAL A 10 -11.42 8.14 -5.26
CA VAL A 10 -11.01 7.47 -4.01
C VAL A 10 -12.24 7.09 -3.17
N GLN A 11 -13.21 8.00 -3.03
CA GLN A 11 -14.44 7.72 -2.28
C GLN A 11 -15.29 6.62 -2.93
N HIS A 12 -15.32 6.54 -4.26
CA HIS A 12 -16.03 5.50 -4.99
C HIS A 12 -15.37 4.13 -4.80
N ASP A 13 -14.04 4.07 -4.95
CA ASP A 13 -13.27 2.83 -4.86
C ASP A 13 -13.31 2.24 -3.44
N ILE A 14 -13.30 3.09 -2.40
CA ILE A 14 -13.41 2.66 -0.99
C ILE A 14 -14.68 1.83 -0.73
N GLN A 15 -15.78 2.07 -1.44
CA GLN A 15 -17.03 1.33 -1.26
C GLN A 15 -16.94 -0.12 -1.73
N PHE A 16 -16.03 -0.41 -2.67
CA PHE A 16 -15.84 -1.76 -3.20
C PHE A 16 -14.75 -2.53 -2.48
N PHE A 17 -13.97 -1.87 -1.62
CA PHE A 17 -12.88 -2.52 -0.90
C PHE A 17 -13.38 -3.27 0.34
N PRO A 18 -12.89 -4.49 0.60
CA PRO A 18 -13.25 -5.26 1.79
C PRO A 18 -12.51 -4.77 3.06
N PHE A 19 -11.67 -3.75 2.95
CA PHE A 19 -10.86 -3.19 4.03
C PHE A 19 -11.28 -1.75 4.35
N LYS A 20 -11.10 -1.35 5.61
CA LYS A 20 -11.49 -0.03 6.08
C LYS A 20 -10.43 1.00 5.68
N VAL A 21 -10.85 2.07 5.01
CA VAL A 21 -9.99 3.22 4.71
C VAL A 21 -10.43 4.40 5.57
N ILE A 22 -9.48 5.07 6.21
CA ILE A 22 -9.68 6.21 7.10
C ILE A 22 -8.92 7.43 6.57
N LYS A 23 -9.47 8.62 6.84
CA LYS A 23 -8.79 9.89 6.57
C LYS A 23 -7.81 10.19 7.69
N LYS A 24 -6.53 10.40 7.37
CA LYS A 24 -5.54 10.94 8.32
C LYS A 24 -4.70 11.99 7.60
N ASN A 25 -4.70 13.23 8.11
CA ASN A 25 -4.01 14.38 7.52
C ASN A 25 -4.33 14.58 6.02
N ASP A 26 -5.61 14.54 5.66
CA ASP A 26 -6.12 14.67 4.28
C ASP A 26 -5.67 13.57 3.28
N LYS A 27 -4.96 12.55 3.76
CA LYS A 27 -4.55 11.39 2.97
C LYS A 27 -5.34 10.13 3.34
N PRO A 28 -5.69 9.29 2.35
CA PRO A 28 -6.29 7.99 2.61
C PRO A 28 -5.28 7.06 3.27
N HIS A 29 -5.67 6.47 4.40
CA HIS A 29 -4.91 5.45 5.10
C HIS A 29 -5.77 4.21 5.27
N ILE A 30 -5.18 3.02 5.24
CA ILE A 30 -5.90 1.76 5.35
C ILE A 30 -5.75 1.26 6.78
N GLN A 31 -6.88 1.00 7.43
CA GLN A 31 -6.95 0.41 8.77
C GLN A 31 -7.25 -1.08 8.65
N VAL A 32 -6.34 -1.90 9.16
CA VAL A 32 -6.47 -3.35 9.20
C VAL A 32 -6.53 -3.80 10.66
N SER A 33 -7.63 -4.43 11.03
CA SER A 33 -7.76 -5.11 12.32
C SER A 33 -7.09 -6.48 12.23
N THR A 34 -5.97 -6.62 12.94
CA THR A 34 -5.26 -7.90 13.04
C THR A 34 -5.45 -8.47 14.44
N SER A 35 -5.12 -9.75 14.64
CA SER A 35 -5.14 -10.40 15.96
C SER A 35 -4.26 -9.70 17.00
N GLN A 36 -3.34 -8.82 16.56
CA GLN A 36 -2.43 -8.03 17.39
C GLN A 36 -2.91 -6.57 17.59
N GLY A 37 -4.13 -6.24 17.16
CA GLY A 37 -4.71 -4.89 17.23
C GLY A 37 -4.88 -4.22 15.87
N ASP A 38 -5.47 -3.02 15.92
CA ASP A 38 -5.70 -2.18 14.75
C ASP A 38 -4.40 -1.51 14.31
N LYS A 39 -3.97 -1.82 13.08
CA LYS A 39 -2.83 -1.18 12.44
C LYS A 39 -3.32 -0.25 11.34
N ILE A 40 -2.69 0.92 11.24
CA ILE A 40 -2.98 1.92 10.22
C ILE A 40 -1.77 1.99 9.32
N PHE A 41 -1.97 1.83 8.02
CA PHE A 41 -0.94 1.89 7.00
C PHE A 41 -1.25 2.97 5.98
N ALA A 42 -0.24 3.71 5.56
CA ALA A 42 -0.35 4.58 4.40
C ALA A 42 -0.30 3.74 3.10
N ALA A 43 -0.84 4.29 2.01
CA ALA A 43 -0.82 3.61 0.72
C ALA A 43 0.62 3.31 0.26
N GLU A 44 1.52 4.27 0.50
CA GLU A 44 2.94 4.17 0.17
C GLU A 44 3.64 3.05 0.95
N GLU A 45 3.27 2.81 2.21
CA GLU A 45 3.84 1.73 3.02
C GLU A 45 3.44 0.35 2.48
N ILE A 46 2.18 0.18 2.07
CA ILE A 46 1.72 -1.08 1.48
C ILE A 46 2.43 -1.33 0.15
N SER A 47 2.55 -0.31 -0.70
CA SER A 47 3.33 -0.42 -1.94
C SER A 47 4.79 -0.81 -1.66
N ALA A 48 5.41 -0.25 -0.62
CA ALA A 48 6.75 -0.62 -0.20
C ALA A 48 6.84 -2.08 0.28
N MET A 49 5.85 -2.58 1.01
CA MET A 49 5.80 -4.00 1.42
C MET A 49 5.71 -4.94 0.21
N VAL A 50 4.88 -4.59 -0.79
CA VAL A 50 4.76 -5.37 -2.02
C VAL A 50 6.09 -5.37 -2.79
N LEU A 51 6.71 -4.21 -2.96
CA LEU A 51 8.01 -4.09 -3.63
C LEU A 51 9.11 -4.86 -2.88
N GLY A 52 9.10 -4.81 -1.54
CA GLY A 52 9.99 -5.60 -0.70
C GLY A 52 9.80 -7.10 -0.94
N LYS A 53 8.55 -7.57 -1.05
CA LYS A 53 8.28 -8.98 -1.33
C LYS A 53 8.72 -9.39 -2.74
N MET A 54 8.50 -8.53 -3.75
CA MET A 54 8.97 -8.80 -5.11
C MET A 54 10.49 -8.85 -5.19
N LYS A 55 11.18 -7.99 -4.42
CA LYS A 55 12.63 -8.06 -4.25
C LYS A 55 13.05 -9.40 -3.66
N GLU A 56 12.47 -9.85 -2.55
CA GLU A 56 12.79 -11.15 -1.95
C GLU A 56 12.62 -12.31 -2.94
N VAL A 57 11.53 -12.31 -3.71
CA VAL A 57 11.27 -13.33 -4.74
C VAL A 57 12.33 -13.30 -5.83
N ALA A 58 12.72 -12.11 -6.29
CA ALA A 58 13.77 -11.94 -7.29
C ALA A 58 15.15 -12.36 -6.75
N GLU A 59 15.46 -12.05 -5.50
CA GLU A 59 16.71 -12.46 -4.83
C GLU A 59 16.76 -13.98 -4.64
N ALA A 60 15.64 -14.61 -4.27
CA ALA A 60 15.53 -16.06 -4.16
C ALA A 60 15.68 -16.75 -5.53
N TYR A 61 15.14 -16.15 -6.60
CA TYR A 61 15.26 -16.69 -7.96
C TYR A 61 16.68 -16.51 -8.53
N LEU A 62 17.32 -15.37 -8.29
CA LEU A 62 18.64 -15.03 -8.85
C LEU A 62 19.82 -15.47 -7.96
N GLY A 63 19.58 -15.78 -6.69
CA GLY A 63 20.60 -16.14 -5.71
C GLY A 63 21.54 -14.98 -5.32
N LYS A 64 21.16 -13.73 -5.60
CA LYS A 64 21.95 -12.53 -5.34
C LYS A 64 21.07 -11.35 -4.98
N THR A 65 21.64 -10.36 -4.29
CA THR A 65 20.90 -9.17 -3.86
C THR A 65 20.52 -8.26 -5.03
N VAL A 66 19.26 -7.80 -5.04
CA VAL A 66 18.71 -6.92 -6.07
C VAL A 66 18.59 -5.51 -5.48
N THR A 67 19.42 -4.59 -5.96
CA THR A 67 19.48 -3.19 -5.51
C THR A 67 18.84 -2.19 -6.45
N HIS A 68 18.75 -2.53 -7.75
CA HIS A 68 18.22 -1.63 -8.78
C HIS A 68 16.95 -2.23 -9.36
N ALA A 69 15.88 -1.44 -9.40
CA ALA A 69 14.59 -1.84 -9.95
C ALA A 69 13.97 -0.67 -10.74
N VAL A 70 13.32 -1.00 -11.85
CA VAL A 70 12.50 -0.05 -12.61
C VAL A 70 11.05 -0.35 -12.28
N VAL A 71 10.31 0.66 -11.80
CA VAL A 71 8.91 0.56 -11.42
C VAL A 71 8.08 1.38 -12.40
N THR A 72 7.06 0.77 -12.99
CA THR A 72 6.08 1.44 -13.86
C THR A 72 4.94 2.01 -13.02
N VAL A 73 4.45 3.20 -13.40
CA VAL A 73 3.38 3.95 -12.70
C VAL A 73 2.04 3.89 -13.41
#